data_AF-A0A534MYU0-F1
#
_entry.id   AF-A0A534MYU0-F1
#
_cell.length_a   1.000
_cell.length_b   1.000
_cell.length_c   1.000
_cell.angle_alpha   90.00
_cell.angle_beta   90.00
_cell.angle_gamma   90.00
#
_symmetry.space_group_name_H-M   'P 1'
#
loop_
_entity.id
_entity.type
_entity.pdbx_description
1 polymer ?
#
loop_
_entity_poly.entity_id
_entity_poly.type
_entity_poly.pdbx_seq_one_letter_code
_entity_poly.pdbx_strand_id
1 'polypeptide(L)'
;MSAGQGAARPGWTRRAAGSSVLLFFVLSGGLWLGSVLSWQLDQPEFVVVLLALAAFFPLGWLAVGMRTRPVWALQVRQEPTRVADAVREAIRDRNPMPASPADVGRGGLFRGCNPIFRVAEPLCFIGIFRSPVDASTTVLLIPRSPDRVSLDRLRTTIGARLVPQA
;
A
#
# COMPACT_ATOMS: atom_id res chain seq x y z
N MET A 1 6.29 -24.24 25.70
CA MET A 1 6.94 -24.36 24.37
C MET A 1 6.86 -23.02 23.68
N SER A 2 7.96 -22.29 23.67
CA SER A 2 8.05 -20.93 23.11
C SER A 2 8.07 -21.02 21.58
N ALA A 3 6.93 -20.77 20.93
CA ALA A 3 6.88 -20.56 19.50
C ALA A 3 7.58 -19.24 19.19
N GLY A 4 8.90 -19.30 18.97
CA GLY A 4 9.64 -18.22 18.34
C GLY A 4 8.98 -17.94 17.00
N GLN A 5 8.20 -16.86 16.94
CA GLN A 5 7.72 -16.28 15.70
C GLN A 5 8.95 -16.08 14.83
N GLY A 6 9.14 -16.96 13.85
CA GLY A 6 10.21 -16.86 12.88
C GLY A 6 10.13 -15.47 12.28
N ALA A 7 11.07 -14.61 12.65
CA ALA A 7 11.09 -13.23 12.21
C ALA A 7 11.12 -13.25 10.69
N ALA A 8 9.97 -12.96 10.07
CA ALA A 8 9.86 -12.87 8.62
C ALA A 8 10.96 -11.90 8.18
N ARG A 9 11.86 -12.37 7.30
CA ARG A 9 12.93 -11.54 6.76
C ARG A 9 12.32 -10.21 6.31
N PRO A 10 12.86 -9.05 6.73
CA PRO A 10 12.32 -7.77 6.32
C PRO A 10 12.37 -7.70 4.80
N GLY A 11 11.19 -7.77 4.20
CA GLY A 11 11.00 -7.90 2.77
C GLY A 11 9.90 -6.95 2.33
N TRP A 12 9.98 -6.52 1.08
CA TRP A 12 8.96 -5.68 0.50
C TRP A 12 7.63 -6.44 0.40
N THR A 13 6.62 -5.95 1.10
CA THR A 13 5.25 -6.48 1.03
C THR A 13 4.39 -5.57 0.16
N ARG A 14 3.54 -6.17 -0.67
CA ARG A 14 2.50 -5.42 -1.38
C ARG A 14 1.33 -5.19 -0.41
N ARG A 15 0.87 -3.94 -0.32
CA ARG A 15 -0.26 -3.54 0.52
C ARG A 15 -1.39 -3.02 -0.35
N ALA A 16 -2.61 -3.23 0.11
CA ALA A 16 -3.79 -2.56 -0.44
C ALA A 16 -3.92 -1.18 0.23
N ALA A 17 -4.30 -0.17 -0.56
CA ALA A 17 -4.68 1.12 0.00
C ALA A 17 -5.94 0.94 0.87
N GLY A 18 -6.00 1.60 2.03
CA GLY A 18 -7.17 1.54 2.91
C GLY A 18 -8.46 1.97 2.21
N SER A 19 -8.38 2.94 1.29
CA SER A 19 -9.51 3.36 0.45
C SER A 19 -10.04 2.24 -0.46
N SER A 20 -9.17 1.37 -0.98
CA SER A 20 -9.60 0.21 -1.78
C SER A 20 -10.35 -0.81 -0.94
N VAL A 21 -9.92 -1.02 0.31
CA VAL A 21 -10.60 -1.92 1.26
C VAL A 21 -11.96 -1.34 1.67
N LEU A 22 -12.04 -0.04 1.97
CA LEU A 22 -13.30 0.63 2.27
C LEU A 22 -14.29 0.52 1.11
N LEU A 23 -13.83 0.76 -0.12
CA LEU A 23 -14.66 0.63 -1.30
C LEU A 23 -15.15 -0.81 -1.52
N PHE A 24 -14.31 -1.81 -1.27
CA PHE A 24 -14.72 -3.21 -1.28
C PHE A 24 -15.88 -3.47 -0.31
N PHE A 25 -15.81 -2.96 0.92
CA PHE A 25 -16.89 -3.11 1.89
C PHE A 25 -18.16 -2.38 1.48
N VAL A 26 -18.04 -1.15 0.94
CA VAL A 26 -19.19 -0.38 0.46
C VAL A 26 -19.88 -1.10 -0.70
N LEU A 27 -19.13 -1.60 -1.68
CA LEU A 27 -19.69 -2.34 -2.81
C LEU A 27 -20.35 -3.65 -2.37
N SER A 28 -19.68 -4.41 -1.50
CA SER A 28 -20.20 -5.69 -0.99
C SER A 28 -21.47 -5.46 -0.17
N GLY A 29 -21.45 -4.49 0.75
CA GLY A 29 -22.60 -4.13 1.57
C GLY A 29 -23.76 -3.58 0.76
N GLY A 30 -23.49 -2.74 -0.25
CA GLY A 30 -24.51 -2.19 -1.13
C GLY A 30 -25.20 -3.26 -1.98
N LEU A 31 -24.44 -4.19 -2.59
CA LEU A 31 -25.00 -5.29 -3.38
C LEU A 31 -25.78 -6.28 -2.53
N TRP A 32 -25.30 -6.56 -1.32
CA TRP A 32 -26.01 -7.41 -0.37
C TRP A 32 -27.32 -6.75 0.10
N LEU A 33 -27.27 -5.47 0.48
CA LEU A 33 -28.47 -4.71 0.83
C LEU A 33 -29.47 -4.66 -0.32
N GLY A 34 -29.00 -4.44 -1.55
CA GLY A 34 -29.84 -4.50 -2.75
C GLY A 34 -30.52 -5.86 -2.90
N SER A 35 -29.81 -6.96 -2.63
CA SER A 35 -30.38 -8.31 -2.68
C SER A 35 -31.52 -8.50 -1.67
N VAL A 36 -31.34 -8.00 -0.45
CA VAL A 36 -32.37 -8.04 0.61
C VAL A 36 -33.60 -7.20 0.22
N LEU A 37 -33.38 -6.01 -0.35
CA LEU A 37 -34.48 -5.14 -0.79
C LEU A 37 -35.24 -5.75 -1.97
N SER A 38 -34.54 -6.33 -2.95
CA SER A 38 -35.18 -7.02 -4.08
C SER A 38 -36.04 -8.21 -3.62
N TRP A 39 -35.58 -8.94 -2.59
CA TRP A 39 -36.38 -9.99 -1.97
C TRP A 39 -37.66 -9.44 -1.33
N GLN A 40 -37.57 -8.33 -0.60
CA GLN A 40 -38.74 -7.69 0.03
C GLN A 40 -39.75 -7.14 -0.99
N LEU A 41 -39.28 -6.79 -2.19
CA LEU A 41 -40.10 -6.30 -3.30
C LEU A 41 -40.62 -7.43 -4.22
N ASP A 42 -40.43 -8.69 -3.82
CA ASP A 42 -40.85 -9.89 -4.55
C ASP A 42 -40.26 -9.97 -5.98
N GLN A 43 -38.98 -9.57 -6.12
CA GLN A 43 -38.21 -9.55 -7.36
C GLN A 43 -37.06 -10.58 -7.33
N PRO A 44 -37.36 -11.89 -7.45
CA PRO A 44 -36.38 -12.96 -7.26
C PRO A 44 -35.27 -12.97 -8.32
N GLU A 45 -35.56 -12.55 -9.56
CA GLU A 45 -34.57 -12.45 -10.64
C GLU A 45 -33.44 -11.48 -10.29
N PHE A 46 -33.77 -10.36 -9.62
CA PHE A 46 -32.79 -9.37 -9.19
C PHE A 46 -31.95 -9.87 -8.01
N VAL A 47 -32.52 -10.69 -7.12
CA VAL A 47 -31.78 -11.30 -6.01
C VAL A 47 -30.64 -12.17 -6.54
N VAL A 48 -30.91 -13.02 -7.53
CA VAL A 48 -29.89 -13.91 -8.12
C VAL A 48 -28.79 -13.10 -8.79
N VAL A 49 -29.14 -12.08 -9.57
CA VAL A 49 -28.17 -11.21 -10.26
C VAL A 49 -27.31 -10.44 -9.26
N LEU A 50 -27.91 -9.85 -8.23
CA LEU A 50 -27.19 -9.06 -7.23
C LEU A 50 -26.27 -9.91 -6.36
N LEU A 51 -26.68 -11.13 -6.00
CA LEU A 51 -25.82 -12.09 -5.30
C LEU A 51 -24.62 -12.52 -6.17
N ALA A 52 -24.86 -12.80 -7.46
CA ALA A 52 -23.78 -13.09 -8.39
C ALA A 52 -22.80 -11.92 -8.51
N LEU A 53 -23.30 -10.69 -8.65
CA LEU A 53 -22.46 -9.49 -8.68
C LEU A 53 -21.70 -9.30 -7.37
N ALA A 54 -22.34 -9.53 -6.21
CA ALA A 54 -21.71 -9.40 -4.90
C ALA A 54 -20.52 -10.37 -4.73
N ALA A 55 -20.60 -11.56 -5.32
CA ALA A 55 -19.53 -12.55 -5.25
C ALA A 55 -18.30 -12.15 -6.09
N PHE A 56 -18.49 -11.54 -7.26
CA PHE A 56 -17.39 -11.33 -8.22
C PHE A 56 -16.93 -9.87 -8.33
N PHE A 57 -17.86 -8.91 -8.34
CA PHE A 57 -17.55 -7.52 -8.68
C PHE A 57 -16.62 -6.84 -7.65
N PRO A 58 -16.87 -6.95 -6.33
CA PRO A 58 -15.97 -6.36 -5.33
C PRO A 58 -14.55 -6.95 -5.38
N LEU A 59 -14.44 -8.27 -5.60
CA LEU A 59 -13.15 -8.96 -5.72
C LEU A 59 -12.39 -8.54 -6.98
N GLY A 60 -13.07 -8.53 -8.13
CA GLY A 60 -12.49 -8.08 -9.40
C GLY A 60 -11.99 -6.64 -9.31
N TRP A 61 -12.80 -5.76 -8.72
CA TRP A 61 -12.42 -4.37 -8.51
C TRP A 61 -11.20 -4.23 -7.60
N LEU A 62 -11.16 -4.95 -6.48
CA LEU A 62 -10.02 -4.94 -5.56
C LEU A 62 -8.75 -5.46 -6.24
N ALA A 63 -8.84 -6.56 -6.99
CA ALA A 63 -7.72 -7.14 -7.73
C ALA A 63 -7.16 -6.16 -8.79
N VAL A 64 -8.03 -5.49 -9.54
CA VAL A 64 -7.64 -4.46 -10.51
C VAL A 64 -6.98 -3.27 -9.81
N GLY A 65 -7.51 -2.83 -8.67
CA GLY A 65 -6.92 -1.76 -7.86
C GLY A 65 -5.51 -2.10 -7.38
N MET A 66 -5.33 -3.31 -6.82
CA MET A 66 -4.02 -3.80 -6.37
C MET A 66 -3.01 -4.01 -7.50
N ARG A 67 -3.48 -4.25 -8.73
CA ARG A 67 -2.64 -4.42 -9.92
C ARG A 67 -2.23 -3.08 -10.54
N THR A 68 -3.13 -2.11 -10.56
CA THR A 68 -2.92 -0.80 -11.21
C THR A 68 -2.26 0.23 -10.30
N ARG A 69 -2.47 0.14 -8.99
CA ARG A 69 -1.92 1.07 -7.99
C ARG A 69 -1.25 0.32 -6.84
N PRO A 70 -0.14 -0.39 -7.11
CA PRO A 70 0.53 -1.17 -6.07
C PRO A 70 1.15 -0.25 -5.02
N VAL A 71 0.84 -0.48 -3.74
CA VAL A 71 1.54 0.16 -2.63
C VAL A 71 2.53 -0.84 -2.07
N TRP A 72 3.78 -0.42 -1.90
CA TRP A 72 4.83 -1.27 -1.35
C TRP A 72 5.20 -0.77 0.04
N ALA A 73 5.37 -1.70 0.98
CA ALA A 73 5.78 -1.41 2.34
C ALA A 73 6.93 -2.32 2.76
N LEU A 74 7.98 -1.72 3.30
CA LEU A 74 9.09 -2.42 3.94
C LEU A 74 9.10 -2.05 5.43
N GLN A 75 8.94 -3.04 6.30
CA GLN A 75 8.99 -2.84 7.75
C GLN A 75 10.39 -3.16 8.28
N VAL A 76 10.93 -2.24 9.07
CA VAL A 76 12.25 -2.36 9.72
C VAL A 76 12.18 -1.93 11.18
N ARG A 77 12.93 -2.62 12.05
CA ARG A 77 13.05 -2.30 13.48
C ARG A 77 14.20 -1.33 13.74
N GLN A 78 14.21 -0.20 13.06
CA GLN A 78 15.24 0.84 13.20
C GLN A 78 14.60 2.21 13.47
N GLU A 79 15.36 3.14 14.02
CA GLU A 79 14.91 4.52 14.24
C GLU A 79 14.53 5.21 12.92
N PRO A 80 13.46 6.01 12.90
CA PRO A 80 12.96 6.64 11.67
C PRO A 80 13.98 7.58 11.02
N THR A 81 14.84 8.24 11.80
CA THR A 81 15.94 9.09 11.31
C THR A 81 16.97 8.29 10.54
N ARG A 82 17.49 7.20 11.13
CA ARG A 82 18.45 6.30 10.47
C ARG A 82 17.88 5.69 9.19
N VAL A 83 16.60 5.30 9.21
CA VAL A 83 15.91 4.79 8.02
C VAL A 83 15.78 5.89 6.97
N ALA A 84 15.49 7.12 7.37
CA ALA A 84 15.42 8.26 6.45
C ALA A 84 16.75 8.58 5.80
N ASP A 85 17.84 8.55 6.55
CA ASP A 85 19.17 8.81 6.02
C ASP A 85 19.63 7.67 5.10
N ALA A 86 19.38 6.42 5.47
CA ALA A 86 19.68 5.26 4.61
C ALA A 86 18.85 5.26 3.31
N VAL A 87 17.56 5.63 3.38
CA VAL A 87 16.71 5.81 2.20
C VAL A 87 17.22 6.98 1.34
N ARG A 88 17.55 8.12 1.96
CA ARG A 88 18.09 9.30 1.25
C ARG A 88 19.39 8.96 0.53
N GLU A 89 20.28 8.22 1.16
CA GLU A 89 21.53 7.79 0.53
C GLU A 89 21.27 6.79 -0.61
N ALA A 90 20.32 5.86 -0.44
CA ALA A 90 19.94 4.91 -1.48
C ALA A 90 19.36 5.55 -2.74
N ILE A 91 18.78 6.75 -2.62
CA ILE A 91 18.14 7.48 -3.72
C ILE A 91 18.92 8.74 -4.12
N ARG A 92 20.10 8.97 -3.54
CA ARG A 92 20.91 10.19 -3.72
C ARG A 92 21.19 10.50 -5.19
N ASP A 93 21.61 9.50 -5.95
CA ASP A 93 21.92 9.61 -7.39
C ASP A 93 20.70 9.95 -8.25
N ARG A 94 19.48 9.86 -7.69
CA ARG A 94 18.21 10.14 -8.37
C ARG A 94 17.60 11.49 -8.00
N ASN A 95 18.38 12.36 -7.33
CA ASN A 95 17.98 13.72 -6.93
C ASN A 95 16.63 13.77 -6.20
N PRO A 96 16.55 13.21 -4.97
CA PRO A 96 15.30 13.19 -4.22
C PRO A 96 14.90 14.60 -3.81
N MET A 97 13.70 15.02 -4.19
CA MET A 97 13.12 16.28 -3.74
C MET A 97 12.25 16.03 -2.50
N PRO A 98 12.34 16.88 -1.46
CA PRO A 98 11.37 16.82 -0.37
C PRO A 98 9.98 17.09 -0.94
N ALA A 99 9.00 16.27 -0.56
CA ALA A 99 7.61 16.44 -0.95
C ALA A 99 6.78 16.80 0.27
N SER A 100 5.87 17.75 0.12
CA SER A 100 4.88 18.03 1.14
C SER A 100 3.74 17.01 1.07
N PRO A 101 2.99 16.78 2.16
CA PRO A 101 1.77 15.97 2.13
C PRO A 101 0.74 16.44 1.09
N ALA A 102 0.77 17.72 0.71
CA ALA A 102 -0.11 18.29 -0.31
C ALA A 102 0.27 17.79 -1.72
N ASP A 103 1.57 17.64 -2.01
CA ASP A 103 2.09 17.20 -3.32
C ASP A 103 1.74 15.75 -3.65
N VAL A 104 1.51 14.94 -2.62
CA VAL A 104 1.19 13.51 -2.80
C VAL A 104 -0.30 13.26 -3.08
N GLY A 105 -1.12 14.31 -2.95
CA GLY A 105 -2.57 14.29 -3.14
C GLY A 105 -3.35 14.00 -1.85
N ARG A 106 -4.63 14.39 -1.81
CA ARG A 106 -5.59 14.22 -0.67
C ARG A 106 -5.96 12.75 -0.35
N GLY A 107 -5.00 11.82 -0.44
CA GLY A 107 -5.21 10.37 -0.36
C GLY A 107 -4.89 9.73 0.99
N GLY A 108 -4.39 10.48 1.97
CA GLY A 108 -4.17 9.99 3.34
C GLY A 108 -3.12 8.87 3.51
N LEU A 109 -2.59 8.28 2.44
CA LEU A 109 -1.65 7.15 2.50
C LEU A 109 -0.30 7.54 3.12
N PHE A 110 0.12 8.78 2.99
CA PHE A 110 1.31 9.34 3.64
C PHE A 110 0.98 10.13 4.92
N ARG A 111 -0.24 10.00 5.45
CA ARG A 111 -0.60 10.68 6.70
C ARG A 111 0.28 10.14 7.83
N GLY A 112 0.97 11.03 8.52
CA GLY A 112 1.94 10.68 9.57
C GLY A 112 3.30 10.22 9.03
N CYS A 113 3.52 10.21 7.72
CA CYS A 113 4.86 10.00 7.17
C CYS A 113 5.69 11.28 7.30
N ASN A 114 6.88 11.18 7.87
CA ASN A 114 7.86 12.25 7.92
C ASN A 114 9.27 11.64 8.04
N PRO A 115 10.18 11.84 7.06
CA PRO A 115 10.03 12.65 5.83
C PRO A 115 9.32 11.94 4.67
N ILE A 116 8.98 12.71 3.64
CA ILE A 116 8.48 12.23 2.34
C ILE A 116 9.43 12.70 1.22
N PHE A 117 9.84 11.77 0.37
CA PHE A 117 10.70 12.00 -0.79
C PHE A 117 9.93 11.78 -2.09
N ARG A 118 10.14 12.67 -3.05
CA ARG A 118 9.73 12.50 -4.45
C ARG A 118 10.96 12.19 -5.28
N VAL A 119 10.89 11.12 -6.05
CA VAL A 119 11.90 10.74 -7.05
C VAL A 119 11.28 10.95 -8.43
N ALA A 120 11.99 11.60 -9.34
CA ALA A 120 11.51 11.87 -10.70
C ALA A 120 11.63 10.63 -11.60
N GLU A 121 12.70 9.85 -11.45
CA GLU A 121 13.01 8.70 -12.30
C GLU A 121 13.42 7.46 -11.48
N PRO A 122 12.54 6.44 -11.33
CA PRO A 122 11.15 6.42 -11.77
C PRO A 122 10.28 7.35 -10.91
N LEU A 123 9.24 7.94 -11.50
CA LEU A 123 8.32 8.80 -10.75
C LEU A 123 7.68 8.01 -9.61
N CYS A 124 8.05 8.30 -8.37
CA CYS A 124 7.51 7.65 -7.18
C CYS A 124 7.60 8.54 -5.95
N PHE A 125 6.75 8.23 -4.97
CA PHE A 125 6.79 8.82 -3.64
C PHE A 125 7.25 7.78 -2.63
N ILE A 126 8.16 8.18 -1.76
CA ILE A 126 8.69 7.35 -0.66
C ILE A 126 8.42 8.10 0.63
N GLY A 127 7.86 7.43 1.63
CA GLY A 127 7.53 8.06 2.90
C GLY A 127 7.85 7.14 4.06
N ILE A 128 8.21 7.75 5.19
CA ILE A 128 8.69 7.02 6.35
C ILE A 128 7.72 7.22 7.49
N PHE A 129 7.15 6.12 7.94
CA PHE A 129 6.14 6.11 8.98
C PHE A 129 6.66 5.34 10.19
N ARG A 130 6.62 5.97 11.37
CA ARG A 130 6.84 5.28 12.64
C ARG A 130 5.49 4.84 13.18
N SER A 131 5.30 3.54 13.31
CA SER A 131 4.09 3.00 13.91
C SER A 131 4.05 3.31 15.41
N PRO A 132 2.94 3.89 15.91
CA PRO A 132 2.79 4.19 17.33
C PRO A 132 2.50 2.95 18.17
N VAL A 133 2.13 1.82 17.54
CA VAL A 133 1.65 0.61 18.24
C VAL A 133 2.80 -0.34 18.58
N ASP A 134 3.69 -0.58 17.63
CA ASP A 134 4.73 -1.62 17.71
C ASP A 134 6.14 -1.06 17.59
N ALA A 135 6.28 0.27 17.56
CA ALA A 135 7.55 0.95 17.40
C ALA A 135 8.36 0.39 16.21
N SER A 136 7.68 0.00 15.12
CA SER A 136 8.31 -0.36 13.85
C SER A 136 8.34 0.84 12.92
N THR A 137 9.38 0.93 12.08
CA THR A 137 9.46 1.94 11.04
C THR A 137 9.11 1.30 9.70
N THR A 138 8.15 1.87 9.00
CA THR A 138 7.70 1.43 7.68
C THR A 138 8.15 2.41 6.62
N VAL A 139 8.85 1.91 5.61
CA VAL A 139 9.11 2.63 4.37
C VAL A 139 7.99 2.31 3.39
N LEU A 140 7.18 3.32 3.08
CA LEU A 140 6.08 3.23 2.13
C LEU A 140 6.56 3.75 0.77
N LEU A 141 6.33 2.98 -0.29
CA LEU A 141 6.67 3.35 -1.66
C LEU A 141 5.40 3.28 -2.53
N ILE A 142 5.08 4.40 -3.18
CA ILE A 142 3.97 4.51 -4.12
C ILE A 142 4.53 4.88 -5.49
N PRO A 143 4.49 3.94 -6.46
CA PRO A 143 4.87 4.22 -7.82
C PRO A 143 3.82 5.07 -8.53
N ARG A 144 4.28 6.03 -9.33
CA ARG A 144 3.49 6.77 -10.33
C ARG A 144 3.95 6.45 -11.75
N SER A 145 5.17 5.94 -11.91
CA SER A 145 5.68 5.43 -13.18
C SER A 145 5.18 4.02 -13.47
N PRO A 146 4.87 3.68 -14.73
CA PRO A 146 4.60 2.31 -15.16
C PRO A 146 5.87 1.44 -15.29
N ASP A 147 7.07 2.03 -15.22
CA ASP A 147 8.34 1.31 -15.37
C ASP A 147 8.63 0.41 -14.15
N ARG A 148 8.25 -0.87 -14.28
CA ARG A 148 8.44 -1.88 -13.24
C ARG A 148 9.91 -2.22 -13.00
N VAL A 149 10.74 -2.19 -14.04
CA VAL A 149 12.15 -2.59 -13.92
C VAL A 149 12.90 -1.58 -13.07
N SER A 150 12.71 -0.28 -13.34
CA SER A 150 13.33 0.78 -12.54
C SER A 150 12.80 0.80 -11.11
N LEU A 151 11.52 0.52 -10.90
CA LEU A 151 10.91 0.42 -9.56
C LEU A 151 11.45 -0.76 -8.75
N ASP A 152 11.61 -1.93 -9.37
CA ASP A 152 12.17 -3.10 -8.70
C ASP A 152 13.64 -2.89 -8.36
N ARG A 153 14.43 -2.29 -9.26
CA ARG A 153 15.81 -1.88 -8.96
C ARG A 153 15.86 -0.91 -7.78
N LEU A 154 15.01 0.12 -7.77
CA LEU A 154 14.92 1.07 -6.66
C LEU A 154 14.59 0.38 -5.32
N ARG A 155 13.61 -0.53 -5.33
CA ARG A 155 13.24 -1.32 -4.15
C ARG A 155 14.39 -2.19 -3.67
N THR A 156 15.13 -2.84 -4.57
CA THR A 156 16.31 -3.64 -4.19
C THR A 156 17.41 -2.78 -3.60
N THR A 157 17.68 -1.59 -4.16
CA THR A 157 18.70 -0.67 -3.64
C THR A 157 18.34 -0.19 -2.23
N ILE A 158 17.09 0.22 -2.02
CA ILE A 158 16.60 0.64 -0.69
C ILE A 158 16.64 -0.54 0.30
N GLY A 159 16.19 -1.73 -0.14
CA GLY A 159 16.20 -2.93 0.67
C GLY A 159 17.60 -3.32 1.14
N ALA A 160 18.58 -3.30 0.25
CA ALA A 160 19.98 -3.63 0.56
C ALA A 160 20.64 -2.65 1.56
N ARG A 161 20.19 -1.39 1.60
CA ARG A 161 20.69 -0.39 2.56
C ARG A 161 20.05 -0.50 3.94
N LEU A 162 18.80 -0.97 4.01
CA LEU A 162 18.02 -1.02 5.26
C LEU A 162 18.06 -2.38 5.95
N VAL A 163 18.27 -3.44 5.17
CA VAL A 163 18.38 -4.81 5.67
C VAL A 163 19.82 -5.25 5.43
N PRO A 164 20.65 -5.34 6.49
CA PRO A 164 21.98 -5.92 6.35
C PRO A 164 21.83 -7.33 5.76
N GLN A 165 22.59 -7.62 4.70
CA GLN A 165 22.79 -9.00 4.29
C GLN A 165 23.55 -9.68 5.44
N ALA A 166 22.89 -10.64 6.10
CA ALA A 166 23.54 -11.52 7.05
C ALA A 166 24.52 -12.44 6.32
#